data_AF-A0A0A6PJI3-F1
#
_entry.id   AF-A0A0A6PJI3-F1
#
_cell.length_a   1.000
_cell.length_b   1.000
_cell.length_c   1.000
_cell.angle_alpha   90.00
_cell.angle_beta   90.00
_cell.angle_gamma   90.00
#
_symmetry.space_group_name_H-M   'P 1'
#
loop_
_entity.id
_entity.type
_entity.pdbx_description
1 polymer ?
#
loop_
_entity_poly.entity_id
_entity_poly.type
_entity_poly.pdbx_seq_one_letter_code
_entity_poly.pdbx_strand_id
1 'polypeptide(L)'
;MIEESHVYHFPPIKVSLEADFPEPLLQIIKSAFQRNGKQSLPAYTLIDDPSQSALRLYLLRPKRKNGQFIRANADDVLPKPFANQPPELWILTQEQQLLYKNLQIPFDKPTEGVKQLQSHLNKLARARELKALKSPRGSTTPVSVQVSILNQVNDCPINANCVQLPNDLLYSKDGPYSLATFEGRTLSKDKILDFTLHNKSEEKYYCYLINISPDNAINVIFPNPEDSNEYARLNPGDSLRLTKEVVFVMGDVGKETIKVITSKNPIKIGLLEQPGVKNVLNPLERLLNNALHGRRENASIELGEWATGQVTFEVKKLGVSPD
;
A
#
# COMPACT_ATOMS: atom_id res chain seq x y z
N MET A 1 -9.01 1.56 -17.10
CA MET A 1 -9.07 0.12 -17.46
C MET A 1 -9.74 -0.61 -16.31
N ILE A 2 -10.81 -1.39 -16.55
CA ILE A 2 -11.57 -2.10 -15.51
C ILE A 2 -11.05 -3.55 -15.46
N GLU A 3 -10.76 -4.05 -14.27
CA GLU A 3 -10.30 -5.41 -14.00
C GLU A 3 -11.48 -6.39 -14.22
N GLU A 4 -11.44 -7.21 -15.27
CA GLU A 4 -12.62 -7.98 -15.72
C GLU A 4 -12.84 -9.31 -15.01
N SER A 5 -11.84 -9.84 -14.29
CA SER A 5 -12.00 -10.98 -13.39
C SER A 5 -10.72 -11.21 -12.56
N HIS A 6 -10.82 -11.00 -11.24
CA HIS A 6 -9.75 -11.29 -10.27
C HIS A 6 -10.14 -12.52 -9.41
N VAL A 7 -9.29 -13.53 -9.19
CA VAL A 7 -9.52 -14.53 -8.12
C VAL A 7 -8.43 -14.41 -7.07
N TYR A 8 -8.77 -13.79 -5.94
CA TYR A 8 -7.81 -13.50 -4.88
C TYR A 8 -7.40 -14.78 -4.15
N HIS A 9 -6.13 -14.88 -3.74
CA HIS A 9 -5.64 -16.02 -2.96
C HIS A 9 -6.10 -16.02 -1.49
N PHE A 10 -6.90 -15.03 -1.09
CA PHE A 10 -7.53 -14.93 0.23
C PHE A 10 -9.05 -15.07 0.12
N PRO A 11 -9.74 -15.54 1.18
CA PRO A 11 -11.19 -15.57 1.20
C PRO A 11 -11.75 -14.15 1.03
N PRO A 12 -12.80 -13.94 0.21
CA PRO A 12 -13.37 -12.62 -0.03
C PRO A 12 -13.67 -11.86 1.27
N ILE A 13 -13.32 -10.58 1.27
CA ILE A 13 -13.57 -9.65 2.36
C ILE A 13 -15.09 -9.43 2.45
N LYS A 14 -15.65 -9.74 3.61
CA LYS A 14 -17.07 -9.51 3.88
C LYS A 14 -17.34 -8.01 4.02
N VAL A 15 -18.26 -7.49 3.23
CA VAL A 15 -18.63 -6.08 3.20
C VAL A 15 -20.11 -5.93 3.52
N SER A 16 -20.47 -5.10 4.48
CA SER A 16 -21.86 -4.69 4.69
C SER A 16 -22.13 -3.36 4.01
N LEU A 17 -23.38 -3.12 3.60
CA LEU A 17 -23.82 -1.87 2.99
C LEU A 17 -25.04 -1.33 3.74
N GLU A 18 -24.90 -0.14 4.30
CA GLU A 18 -25.89 0.52 5.15
C GLU A 18 -26.16 1.95 4.63
N ALA A 19 -27.32 2.51 4.97
CA ALA A 19 -27.64 3.91 4.67
C ALA A 19 -28.60 4.51 5.70
N ASP A 20 -28.48 5.82 5.90
CA ASP A 20 -29.39 6.61 6.75
C ASP A 20 -30.71 6.98 6.06
N PHE A 21 -30.86 6.61 4.80
CA PHE A 21 -32.02 6.95 4.00
C PHE A 21 -32.34 5.84 2.99
N PRO A 22 -33.63 5.57 2.74
CA PRO A 22 -34.02 4.59 1.75
C PRO A 22 -33.73 5.18 0.37
N GLU A 23 -33.03 4.49 -0.55
CA GLU A 23 -33.02 4.94 -1.95
C GLU A 23 -32.33 3.97 -2.94
N PRO A 24 -32.69 4.07 -4.24
CA PRO A 24 -32.08 3.37 -5.38
C PRO A 24 -30.55 3.40 -5.45
N LEU A 25 -29.90 4.36 -4.79
CA LEU A 25 -28.43 4.43 -4.69
C LEU A 25 -27.83 3.16 -4.06
N LEU A 26 -28.51 2.58 -3.07
CA LEU A 26 -28.10 1.31 -2.48
C LEU A 26 -28.08 0.20 -3.52
N GLN A 27 -29.07 0.16 -4.43
CA GLN A 27 -29.10 -0.83 -5.51
C GLN A 27 -27.99 -0.59 -6.52
N ILE A 28 -27.71 0.67 -6.88
CA ILE A 28 -26.59 1.03 -7.76
C ILE A 28 -25.25 0.57 -7.16
N ILE A 29 -25.04 0.78 -5.86
CA ILE A 29 -23.83 0.34 -5.15
C ILE A 29 -23.79 -1.19 -5.08
N LYS A 30 -24.91 -1.87 -4.78
CA LYS A 30 -24.97 -3.35 -4.80
C LYS A 30 -24.61 -3.90 -6.19
N SER A 31 -25.14 -3.30 -7.25
CA SER A 31 -24.80 -3.66 -8.63
C SER A 31 -23.33 -3.38 -8.97
N ALA A 32 -22.62 -2.48 -8.27
CA ALA A 32 -21.19 -2.31 -8.48
C ALA A 32 -20.36 -3.55 -8.12
N PHE A 33 -20.90 -4.45 -7.29
CA PHE A 33 -20.29 -5.74 -6.96
C PHE A 33 -20.63 -6.84 -8.00
N GLN A 34 -21.62 -6.60 -8.87
CA GLN A 34 -22.15 -7.56 -9.84
C GLN A 34 -22.30 -6.94 -11.23
N ARG A 35 -21.44 -7.29 -12.19
CA ARG A 35 -21.52 -6.83 -13.58
C ARG A 35 -21.90 -7.98 -14.51
N ASN A 36 -23.07 -7.88 -15.16
CA ASN A 36 -23.57 -8.87 -16.13
C ASN A 36 -23.59 -10.32 -15.58
N GLY A 37 -24.00 -10.49 -14.32
CA GLY A 37 -24.01 -11.81 -13.65
C GLY A 37 -22.64 -12.32 -13.21
N LYS A 38 -21.55 -11.56 -13.43
CA LYS A 38 -20.19 -11.85 -12.91
C LYS A 38 -19.85 -10.90 -11.77
N GLN A 39 -19.07 -11.37 -10.81
CA GLN A 39 -18.62 -10.56 -9.68
C GLN A 39 -17.61 -9.51 -10.17
N SER A 40 -17.98 -8.22 -10.13
CA SER A 40 -17.11 -7.12 -10.58
C SER A 40 -16.04 -6.75 -9.55
N LEU A 41 -16.24 -7.17 -8.31
CA LEU A 41 -15.34 -6.95 -7.17
C LEU A 41 -15.12 -8.29 -6.45
N PRO A 42 -14.34 -9.20 -7.04
CA PRO A 42 -14.25 -10.58 -6.56
C PRO A 42 -13.43 -10.75 -5.27
N ALA A 43 -12.74 -9.70 -4.81
CA ALA A 43 -12.14 -9.64 -3.47
C ALA A 43 -13.17 -9.48 -2.37
N TYR A 44 -14.43 -9.21 -2.71
CA TYR A 44 -15.42 -8.72 -1.78
C TYR A 44 -16.74 -9.46 -1.93
N THR A 45 -17.33 -9.85 -0.81
CA THR A 45 -18.67 -10.42 -0.77
C THR A 45 -19.56 -9.51 0.06
N LEU A 46 -20.66 -9.06 -0.54
CA LEU A 46 -21.69 -8.33 0.18
C LEU A 46 -22.41 -9.28 1.13
N ILE A 47 -22.58 -8.83 2.37
CA ILE A 47 -23.33 -9.53 3.41
C ILE A 47 -24.32 -8.57 4.08
N ASP A 48 -25.41 -9.11 4.61
CA ASP A 48 -26.45 -8.31 5.23
C ASP A 48 -26.16 -7.98 6.70
N ASP A 49 -25.43 -8.85 7.42
CA ASP A 49 -25.09 -8.66 8.84
C ASP A 49 -23.81 -7.84 9.02
N PRO A 50 -23.88 -6.58 9.51
CA PRO A 50 -22.69 -5.75 9.69
C PRO A 50 -21.74 -6.30 10.76
N SER A 51 -22.22 -7.08 11.72
CA SER A 51 -21.36 -7.64 12.80
C SER A 51 -20.35 -8.66 12.28
N GLN A 52 -20.62 -9.27 11.12
CA GLN A 52 -19.77 -10.23 10.44
C GLN A 52 -18.91 -9.60 9.35
N SER A 53 -19.04 -8.28 9.14
CA SER A 53 -18.35 -7.56 8.07
C SER A 53 -16.97 -7.10 8.53
N ALA A 54 -15.98 -7.24 7.63
CA ALA A 54 -14.65 -6.70 7.85
C ALA A 54 -14.55 -5.23 7.41
N LEU A 55 -15.43 -4.81 6.50
CA LEU A 55 -15.58 -3.43 6.04
C LEU A 55 -17.06 -3.08 5.98
N ARG A 56 -17.38 -1.83 6.30
CA ARG A 56 -18.75 -1.29 6.18
C ARG A 56 -18.76 -0.18 5.15
N LEU A 57 -19.65 -0.27 4.18
CA LEU A 57 -19.97 0.82 3.27
C LEU A 57 -21.19 1.54 3.83
N TYR A 58 -21.03 2.80 4.19
CA TYR A 58 -22.10 3.58 4.81
C TYR A 58 -22.46 4.76 3.92
N LEU A 59 -23.70 4.83 3.47
CA LEU A 59 -24.21 5.91 2.63
C LEU A 59 -24.97 6.92 3.49
N LEU A 60 -24.46 8.14 3.58
CA LEU A 60 -24.98 9.18 4.45
C LEU A 60 -25.04 10.54 3.73
N ARG A 61 -25.64 11.53 4.37
CA ARG A 61 -25.73 12.92 3.87
C ARG A 61 -25.13 13.89 4.89
N PRO A 62 -23.79 13.98 4.99
CA PRO A 62 -23.14 14.75 6.03
C PRO A 62 -23.23 16.26 5.76
N LYS A 63 -23.26 17.06 6.83
CA LYS A 63 -23.11 18.52 6.77
C LYS A 63 -21.88 18.95 7.54
N ARG A 64 -21.16 19.95 7.01
CA ARG A 64 -20.04 20.59 7.72
C ARG A 64 -20.41 22.00 8.20
N LYS A 65 -19.88 22.38 9.36
CA LYS A 65 -19.88 23.75 9.89
C LYS A 65 -18.46 24.06 10.36
N ASN A 66 -17.86 25.13 9.84
CA ASN A 66 -16.46 25.50 10.12
C ASN A 66 -15.45 24.35 9.84
N GLY A 67 -15.66 23.61 8.74
CA GLY A 67 -14.79 22.50 8.35
C GLY A 67 -14.99 21.19 9.13
N GLN A 68 -15.76 21.20 10.23
CA GLN A 68 -16.05 20.02 11.03
C GLN A 68 -17.44 19.45 10.70
N PHE A 69 -17.59 18.13 10.78
CA PHE A 69 -18.89 17.49 10.60
C PHE A 69 -19.83 17.77 11.78
N ILE A 70 -21.09 18.03 11.47
CA ILE A 70 -22.12 18.17 12.50
C ILE A 70 -22.54 16.77 12.96
N ARG A 71 -22.42 16.51 14.26
CA ARG A 71 -22.82 15.26 14.92
C ARG A 71 -24.03 15.48 15.82
N ALA A 72 -24.77 14.43 16.15
CA ALA A 72 -25.86 14.57 17.12
C ALA A 72 -25.30 14.69 18.54
N ASN A 73 -24.27 13.90 18.85
CA ASN A 73 -23.46 13.97 20.07
C ASN A 73 -21.97 14.09 19.74
N ALA A 74 -21.16 14.62 20.66
CA ALA A 74 -19.71 14.75 20.45
C ALA A 74 -19.02 13.39 20.20
N ASP A 75 -19.50 12.35 20.87
CA ASP A 75 -18.93 11.00 20.84
C ASP A 75 -19.43 10.14 19.66
N ASP A 76 -20.40 10.63 18.86
CA ASP A 76 -20.90 9.88 17.71
C ASP A 76 -19.78 9.70 16.69
N VAL A 77 -19.51 8.46 16.25
CA VAL A 77 -18.48 8.18 15.25
C VAL A 77 -18.87 8.75 13.88
N LEU A 78 -20.16 8.64 13.54
CA LEU A 78 -20.74 9.11 12.28
C LEU A 78 -21.43 10.49 12.44
N PRO A 79 -21.43 11.31 11.39
CA PRO A 79 -22.11 12.60 11.42
C PRO A 79 -23.63 12.43 11.35
N LYS A 80 -24.35 13.46 11.83
CA LYS A 80 -25.81 13.51 11.71
C LYS A 80 -26.19 13.61 10.22
N PRO A 81 -27.16 12.83 9.73
CA PRO A 81 -27.63 12.95 8.36
C PRO A 81 -28.52 14.18 8.17
N PHE A 82 -28.40 14.84 7.01
CA PHE A 82 -29.19 16.01 6.63
C PHE A 82 -29.83 15.79 5.25
N ALA A 83 -31.15 15.81 5.18
CA ALA A 83 -31.88 15.45 3.95
C ALA A 83 -31.52 16.32 2.72
N ASN A 84 -31.10 17.56 2.93
CA ASN A 84 -30.75 18.51 1.88
C ASN A 84 -29.25 18.53 1.52
N GLN A 85 -28.44 17.61 2.05
CA GLN A 85 -27.03 17.48 1.67
C GLN A 85 -26.85 16.40 0.61
N PRO A 86 -25.83 16.52 -0.25
CA PRO A 86 -25.51 15.47 -1.21
C PRO A 86 -25.11 14.17 -0.48
N PRO A 87 -25.38 13.00 -1.08
CA PRO A 87 -24.97 11.73 -0.51
C PRO A 87 -23.46 11.52 -0.64
N GLU A 88 -22.85 10.93 0.39
CA GLU A 88 -21.48 10.46 0.42
C GLU A 88 -21.45 9.00 0.87
N LEU A 89 -20.63 8.18 0.21
CA LEU A 89 -20.35 6.80 0.59
C LEU A 89 -19.02 6.74 1.34
N TRP A 90 -19.05 6.34 2.60
CA TRP A 90 -17.87 6.19 3.43
C TRP A 90 -17.50 4.72 3.56
N ILE A 91 -16.21 4.40 3.49
CA ILE A 91 -15.68 3.06 3.78
C ILE A 91 -15.13 3.04 5.20
N LEU A 92 -15.71 2.21 6.04
CA LEU A 92 -15.44 2.16 7.48
C LEU A 92 -14.85 0.81 7.88
N THR A 93 -14.16 0.81 9.02
CA THR A 93 -13.81 -0.41 9.76
C THR A 93 -15.08 -1.05 10.38
N GLN A 94 -14.92 -2.23 10.95
CA GLN A 94 -15.99 -2.90 11.69
C GLN A 94 -16.51 -2.04 12.86
N GLU A 95 -15.61 -1.29 13.50
CA GLU A 95 -15.87 -0.33 14.59
C GLU A 95 -16.43 1.03 14.11
N GLN A 96 -16.89 1.11 12.85
CA GLN A 96 -17.45 2.32 12.22
C GLN A 96 -16.48 3.51 12.07
N GLN A 97 -15.19 3.30 12.28
CA GLN A 97 -14.20 4.35 12.06
C GLN A 97 -13.94 4.48 10.56
N LEU A 98 -13.81 5.72 10.07
CA LEU A 98 -13.43 5.95 8.68
C LEU A 98 -12.07 5.29 8.42
N LEU A 99 -12.03 4.34 7.47
CA LEU A 99 -10.84 3.54 7.22
C LEU A 99 -9.67 4.44 6.79
N TYR A 100 -9.90 5.33 5.83
CA TYR A 100 -8.97 6.40 5.43
C TYR A 100 -9.72 7.67 5.03
N LYS A 101 -9.07 8.84 5.18
CA LYS A 101 -9.68 10.15 4.87
C LYS A 101 -10.16 10.29 3.42
N ASN A 102 -9.45 9.68 2.47
CA ASN A 102 -9.77 9.68 1.05
C ASN A 102 -10.88 8.67 0.67
N LEU A 103 -11.39 7.87 1.62
CA LEU A 103 -12.49 6.93 1.39
C LEU A 103 -13.87 7.52 1.73
N GLN A 104 -13.98 8.85 1.68
CA GLN A 104 -15.25 9.59 1.63
C GLN A 104 -15.54 9.90 0.16
N ILE A 105 -16.46 9.15 -0.44
CA ILE A 105 -16.71 9.19 -1.88
C ILE A 105 -17.99 10.01 -2.12
N PRO A 106 -17.92 11.16 -2.82
CA PRO A 106 -19.13 11.86 -3.25
C PRO A 106 -19.99 10.97 -4.16
N PHE A 107 -21.29 10.95 -3.89
CA PHE A 107 -22.27 10.16 -4.64
C PHE A 107 -23.38 11.01 -5.26
N ASP A 108 -23.16 12.32 -5.36
CA ASP A 108 -23.97 13.27 -6.14
C ASP A 108 -24.06 12.86 -7.62
N LYS A 109 -23.02 12.20 -8.13
CA LYS A 109 -22.98 11.58 -9.45
C LYS A 109 -22.76 10.06 -9.33
N PRO A 110 -23.82 9.23 -9.32
CA PRO A 110 -23.71 7.81 -8.99
C PRO A 110 -22.73 7.02 -9.85
N THR A 111 -22.64 7.31 -11.16
CA THR A 111 -21.71 6.62 -12.06
C THR A 111 -20.24 6.94 -11.75
N GLU A 112 -19.93 8.19 -11.38
CA GLU A 112 -18.58 8.58 -10.96
C GLU A 112 -18.26 8.00 -9.58
N GLY A 113 -19.20 8.07 -8.64
CA GLY A 113 -19.06 7.49 -7.30
C GLY A 113 -18.81 5.98 -7.33
N VAL A 114 -19.53 5.22 -8.18
CA VAL A 114 -19.28 3.78 -8.37
C VAL A 114 -17.88 3.50 -8.92
N LYS A 115 -17.41 4.28 -9.91
CA LYS A 115 -16.05 4.14 -10.45
C LYS A 115 -14.99 4.37 -9.38
N GLN A 116 -15.18 5.39 -8.54
CA GLN A 116 -14.28 5.69 -7.42
C GLN A 116 -14.30 4.57 -6.38
N LEU A 117 -15.49 4.08 -6.00
CA LEU A 117 -15.65 2.96 -5.08
C LEU A 117 -14.91 1.71 -5.58
N GLN A 118 -15.13 1.33 -6.84
CA GLN A 118 -14.45 0.19 -7.44
C GLN A 118 -12.94 0.38 -7.47
N SER A 119 -12.46 1.59 -7.80
CA SER A 119 -11.04 1.91 -7.78
C SER A 119 -10.44 1.77 -6.37
N HIS A 120 -11.08 2.32 -5.35
CA HIS A 120 -10.63 2.25 -3.97
C HIS A 120 -10.63 0.81 -3.44
N LEU A 121 -11.71 0.06 -3.65
CA LEU A 121 -11.79 -1.34 -3.24
C LEU A 121 -10.73 -2.20 -3.95
N ASN A 122 -10.53 -2.03 -5.26
CA ASN A 122 -9.46 -2.76 -5.96
C ASN A 122 -8.07 -2.41 -5.41
N LYS A 123 -7.78 -1.14 -5.08
CA LYS A 123 -6.51 -0.74 -4.45
C LYS A 123 -6.31 -1.43 -3.09
N LEU A 124 -7.33 -1.44 -2.24
CA LEU A 124 -7.27 -2.10 -0.92
C LEU A 124 -7.00 -3.60 -1.05
N ALA A 125 -7.69 -4.26 -1.98
CA ALA A 125 -7.51 -5.69 -2.22
C ALA A 125 -6.11 -6.03 -2.75
N ARG A 126 -5.58 -5.24 -3.68
CA ARG A 126 -4.21 -5.38 -4.21
C ARG A 126 -3.15 -5.20 -3.13
N ALA A 127 -3.28 -4.17 -2.30
CA ALA A 127 -2.34 -3.94 -1.21
C ALA A 127 -2.35 -5.10 -0.20
N ARG A 128 -3.54 -5.65 0.10
CA ARG A 128 -3.67 -6.85 0.94
C ARG A 128 -2.97 -8.04 0.31
N GLU A 129 -3.16 -8.28 -0.98
CA GLU A 129 -2.52 -9.39 -1.69
C GLU A 129 -1.00 -9.25 -1.69
N LEU A 130 -0.49 -8.05 -1.99
CA LEU A 130 0.94 -7.78 -1.96
C LEU A 130 1.49 -7.95 -0.53
N LYS A 131 0.78 -7.51 0.52
CA LYS A 131 1.16 -7.77 1.93
C LYS A 131 1.14 -9.26 2.29
N ALA A 132 0.27 -10.05 1.64
CA ALA A 132 0.15 -11.49 1.86
C ALA A 132 1.14 -12.32 1.02
N LEU A 133 1.75 -11.72 -0.02
CA LEU A 133 2.74 -12.38 -0.86
C LEU A 133 3.92 -12.86 -0.01
N LYS A 134 4.15 -14.17 0.00
CA LYS A 134 5.25 -14.81 0.74
C LYS A 134 6.06 -15.67 -0.22
N SER A 135 7.36 -15.75 0.02
CA SER A 135 8.24 -16.67 -0.69
C SER A 135 7.80 -18.12 -0.48
N PRO A 136 8.18 -19.03 -1.40
CA PRO A 136 7.99 -20.47 -1.19
C PRO A 136 8.62 -20.92 0.13
N ARG A 137 7.99 -21.88 0.81
CA ARG A 137 8.48 -22.40 2.11
C ARG A 137 9.95 -22.81 1.99
N GLY A 138 10.77 -22.38 2.95
CA GLY A 138 12.21 -22.66 2.99
C GLY A 138 13.09 -21.65 2.25
N SER A 139 12.51 -20.67 1.53
CA SER A 139 13.29 -19.64 0.85
C SER A 139 13.64 -18.50 1.83
N THR A 140 14.93 -18.27 2.08
CA THR A 140 15.45 -17.06 2.72
C THR A 140 15.68 -15.96 1.68
N THR A 141 15.66 -14.68 2.08
CA THR A 141 16.00 -13.60 1.15
C THR A 141 17.51 -13.59 0.89
N PRO A 142 17.98 -13.84 -0.35
CA PRO A 142 19.42 -13.90 -0.68
C PRO A 142 20.09 -12.52 -0.58
N VAL A 143 19.31 -11.46 -0.75
CA VAL A 143 19.75 -10.08 -0.57
C VAL A 143 19.30 -9.59 0.81
N SER A 144 20.27 -9.19 1.62
CA SER A 144 20.00 -8.52 2.90
C SER A 144 19.81 -7.01 2.68
N VAL A 145 18.83 -6.44 3.38
CA VAL A 145 18.53 -5.01 3.35
C VAL A 145 18.92 -4.40 4.69
N GLN A 146 19.83 -3.44 4.62
CA GLN A 146 20.21 -2.60 5.74
C GLN A 146 19.56 -1.23 5.58
N VAL A 147 19.15 -0.66 6.70
CA VAL A 147 18.45 0.63 6.76
C VAL A 147 19.20 1.56 7.69
N SER A 148 19.45 2.78 7.25
CA SER A 148 19.93 3.88 8.09
C SER A 148 18.87 4.96 8.18
N ILE A 149 18.72 5.57 9.35
CA ILE A 149 17.84 6.72 9.55
C ILE A 149 18.68 7.98 9.29
N LEU A 150 18.24 8.82 8.37
CA LEU A 150 18.87 10.09 8.10
C LEU A 150 18.24 11.18 8.97
N ASN A 151 19.06 11.85 9.76
CA ASN A 151 18.66 12.97 10.61
C ASN A 151 19.28 14.24 10.07
N GLN A 152 18.47 15.23 9.72
CA GLN A 152 18.98 16.51 9.22
C GLN A 152 19.86 17.18 10.29
N VAL A 153 21.01 17.69 9.88
CA VAL A 153 21.95 18.43 10.72
C VAL A 153 22.43 19.67 9.98
N ASN A 154 22.77 20.72 10.72
CA ASN A 154 23.28 21.96 10.11
C ASN A 154 24.75 21.81 9.70
N ASP A 155 25.54 21.11 10.52
CA ASP A 155 26.95 20.82 10.28
C ASP A 155 27.21 19.34 10.55
N CYS A 156 28.24 18.76 9.93
CA CYS A 156 28.62 17.38 10.19
C CYS A 156 29.45 17.30 11.47
N PRO A 157 28.97 16.63 12.54
CA PRO A 157 29.76 16.48 13.75
C PRO A 157 31.05 15.71 13.47
N ILE A 158 32.10 16.02 14.22
CA ILE A 158 33.38 15.30 14.15
C ILE A 158 33.12 13.82 14.45
N ASN A 159 33.60 12.93 13.58
CA ASN A 159 33.39 11.47 13.61
C ASN A 159 31.96 10.98 13.28
N ALA A 160 31.06 11.84 12.83
CA ALA A 160 29.76 11.40 12.33
C ALA A 160 29.83 10.93 10.87
N ASN A 161 29.02 9.94 10.54
CA ASN A 161 28.83 9.51 9.16
C ASN A 161 27.74 10.38 8.53
N CYS A 162 28.12 11.48 7.90
CA CYS A 162 27.17 12.38 7.25
C CYS A 162 27.06 12.14 5.74
N VAL A 163 25.91 12.48 5.18
CA VAL A 163 25.66 12.47 3.74
C VAL A 163 24.92 13.74 3.35
N GLN A 164 25.28 14.29 2.19
CA GLN A 164 24.55 15.37 1.55
C GLN A 164 23.61 14.76 0.51
N LEU A 165 22.33 15.12 0.59
CA LEU A 165 21.33 14.71 -0.40
C LEU A 165 21.23 15.75 -1.54
N PRO A 166 20.57 15.44 -2.67
CA PRO A 166 20.45 16.36 -3.81
C PRO A 166 19.75 17.70 -3.53
N ASN A 167 19.14 17.86 -2.36
CA ASN A 167 18.54 19.11 -1.90
C ASN A 167 19.53 20.05 -1.19
N ASP A 168 20.83 19.74 -1.28
CA ASP A 168 21.94 20.43 -0.59
C ASP A 168 21.85 20.44 0.94
N LEU A 169 20.94 19.66 1.53
CA LEU A 169 20.84 19.50 2.97
C LEU A 169 21.75 18.36 3.45
N LEU A 170 22.33 18.57 4.63
CA LEU A 170 23.22 17.63 5.28
C LEU A 170 22.46 16.76 6.29
N TYR A 171 22.79 15.47 6.31
CA TYR A 171 22.15 14.50 7.20
C TYR A 171 23.21 13.65 7.89
N SER A 172 23.05 13.40 9.19
CA SER A 172 23.78 12.36 9.89
C SER A 172 23.07 11.01 9.71
N LYS A 173 23.85 9.95 9.50
CA LYS A 173 23.36 8.57 9.40
C LYS A 173 23.38 7.89 10.76
N ASP A 174 22.22 7.42 11.20
CA ASP A 174 22.05 6.53 12.33
C ASP A 174 21.79 5.10 11.83
N GLY A 175 22.67 4.14 12.14
CA GLY A 175 22.65 2.78 11.60
C GLY A 175 24.06 2.29 11.18
N PRO A 176 24.16 1.18 10.41
CA PRO A 176 23.08 0.46 9.73
C PRO A 176 22.32 -0.53 10.63
N TYR A 177 21.01 -0.59 10.46
CA TYR A 177 20.11 -1.55 11.10
C TYR A 177 19.65 -2.61 10.10
N SER A 178 19.30 -3.81 10.57
CA SER A 178 18.61 -4.78 9.72
C SER A 178 17.17 -4.32 9.45
N LEU A 179 16.60 -4.62 8.28
CA LEU A 179 15.21 -4.27 7.98
C LEU A 179 14.23 -4.82 9.04
N ALA A 180 14.46 -6.05 9.51
CA ALA A 180 13.63 -6.69 10.53
C ALA A 180 13.61 -5.95 11.88
N THR A 181 14.63 -5.14 12.18
CA THR A 181 14.70 -4.34 13.39
C THR A 181 13.57 -3.31 13.48
N PHE A 182 12.96 -2.94 12.35
CA PHE A 182 11.86 -1.99 12.28
C PHE A 182 10.49 -2.61 12.56
N GLU A 183 10.36 -3.93 12.66
CA GLU A 183 9.06 -4.58 12.85
C GLU A 183 8.39 -4.08 14.14
N GLY A 184 7.18 -3.55 14.01
CA GLY A 184 6.41 -2.99 15.13
C GLY A 184 6.99 -1.72 15.74
N ARG A 185 8.08 -1.14 15.21
CA ARG A 185 8.62 0.14 15.70
C ARG A 185 7.67 1.29 15.39
N THR A 186 7.79 2.35 16.16
CA THR A 186 7.18 3.65 15.83
C THR A 186 8.27 4.60 15.37
N LEU A 187 8.09 5.18 14.18
CA LEU A 187 8.94 6.21 13.62
C LEU A 187 8.19 7.54 13.56
N SER A 188 8.95 8.63 13.52
CA SER A 188 8.38 9.97 13.40
C SER A 188 8.10 10.29 11.93
N LYS A 189 7.01 11.03 11.69
CA LYS A 189 6.77 11.66 10.39
C LYS A 189 7.99 12.50 9.99
N ASP A 190 8.26 12.58 8.69
CA ASP A 190 9.33 13.35 8.06
C ASP A 190 10.75 12.79 8.31
N LYS A 191 10.87 11.64 9.02
CA LYS A 191 12.11 10.87 9.01
C LYS A 191 12.37 10.31 7.62
N ILE A 192 13.65 10.20 7.29
CA ILE A 192 14.11 9.70 6.01
C ILE A 192 14.87 8.40 6.23
N LEU A 193 14.55 7.37 5.46
CA LEU A 193 15.26 6.10 5.44
C LEU A 193 16.16 6.03 4.22
N ASP A 194 17.39 5.60 4.47
CA ASP A 194 18.38 5.23 3.47
C ASP A 194 18.58 3.71 3.49
N PHE A 195 18.79 3.12 2.32
CA PHE A 195 18.89 1.68 2.16
C PHE A 195 20.25 1.27 1.60
N THR A 196 20.74 0.15 2.08
CA THR A 196 21.89 -0.55 1.50
C THR A 196 21.48 -1.99 1.25
N LEU A 197 21.64 -2.43 0.00
CA LEU A 197 21.40 -3.79 -0.45
C LEU A 197 22.72 -4.55 -0.42
N HIS A 198 22.70 -5.80 0.02
CA HIS A 198 23.89 -6.65 0.01
C HIS A 198 23.49 -8.08 -0.36
N ASN A 199 23.94 -8.53 -1.53
CA ASN A 199 23.75 -9.89 -2.00
C ASN A 199 24.80 -10.81 -1.37
N LYS A 200 24.37 -11.62 -0.40
CA LYS A 200 25.27 -12.53 0.33
C LYS A 200 25.29 -13.94 -0.27
N SER A 201 24.58 -14.15 -1.37
CA SER A 201 24.52 -15.45 -2.05
C SER A 201 25.64 -15.60 -3.07
N GLU A 202 25.80 -16.82 -3.56
CA GLU A 202 26.75 -17.16 -4.63
C GLU A 202 26.18 -16.91 -6.03
N GLU A 203 24.92 -16.48 -6.13
CA GLU A 203 24.23 -16.24 -7.40
C GLU A 203 23.88 -14.76 -7.56
N LYS A 204 23.65 -14.34 -8.80
CA LYS A 204 23.13 -13.00 -9.10
C LYS A 204 21.64 -12.92 -8.80
N TYR A 205 21.20 -11.78 -8.26
CA TYR A 205 19.79 -11.49 -8.00
C TYR A 205 19.44 -10.08 -8.41
N TYR A 206 18.20 -9.88 -8.86
CA TYR A 206 17.55 -8.59 -8.93
C TYR A 206 16.84 -8.32 -7.60
N CYS A 207 16.96 -7.10 -7.08
CA CYS A 207 16.36 -6.70 -5.81
C CYS A 207 15.47 -5.47 -5.98
N TYR A 208 14.27 -5.54 -5.40
CA TYR A 208 13.24 -4.53 -5.50
C TYR A 208 12.77 -4.13 -4.10
N LEU A 209 12.64 -2.83 -3.86
CA LEU A 209 12.07 -2.26 -2.64
C LEU A 209 10.77 -1.56 -2.99
N ILE A 210 9.70 -1.87 -2.26
CA ILE A 210 8.37 -1.30 -2.45
C ILE A 210 7.86 -0.83 -1.10
N ASN A 211 7.18 0.30 -1.11
CA ASN A 211 6.41 0.82 -0.01
C ASN A 211 4.91 0.53 -0.20
N ILE A 212 4.23 0.15 0.87
CA ILE A 212 2.77 0.15 0.95
C ILE A 212 2.38 1.12 2.06
N SER A 213 1.94 2.30 1.65
CA SER A 213 1.64 3.46 2.50
C SER A 213 0.43 3.20 3.42
N PRO A 214 0.16 4.08 4.40
CA PRO A 214 -0.98 3.94 5.30
C PRO A 214 -2.30 3.88 4.55
N ASP A 215 -2.46 4.64 3.46
CA ASP A 215 -3.65 4.63 2.61
C ASP A 215 -3.67 3.50 1.56
N ASN A 216 -2.72 2.56 1.67
CA ASN A 216 -2.54 1.40 0.78
C ASN A 216 -2.15 1.77 -0.67
N ALA A 217 -1.58 2.94 -0.92
CA ALA A 217 -0.85 3.17 -2.15
C ALA A 217 0.39 2.26 -2.19
N ILE A 218 0.71 1.73 -3.37
CA ILE A 218 1.88 0.90 -3.60
C ILE A 218 2.85 1.75 -4.39
N ASN A 219 3.99 2.08 -3.79
CA ASN A 219 5.00 2.95 -4.38
C ASN A 219 6.32 2.18 -4.51
N VAL A 220 6.98 2.24 -5.66
CA VAL A 220 8.29 1.64 -5.82
C VAL A 220 9.32 2.56 -5.19
N ILE A 221 10.13 2.00 -4.31
CA ILE A 221 11.32 2.68 -3.78
C ILE A 221 12.48 2.41 -4.74
N PHE A 222 12.75 1.15 -5.08
CA PHE A 222 13.90 0.81 -5.90
C PHE A 222 13.63 -0.39 -6.82
N PRO A 223 14.12 -0.39 -8.07
CA PRO A 223 14.74 0.75 -8.79
C PRO A 223 13.68 1.79 -9.18
N ASN A 224 14.08 2.95 -9.71
CA ASN A 224 13.10 3.87 -10.28
C ASN A 224 12.37 3.17 -11.46
N PRO A 225 11.04 3.25 -11.58
CA PRO A 225 10.30 2.67 -12.71
C PRO A 225 10.80 3.07 -14.11
N GLU A 226 11.47 4.22 -14.22
CA GLU A 226 12.06 4.70 -15.48
C GLU A 226 13.46 4.12 -15.77
N ASP A 227 14.12 3.53 -14.76
CA ASP A 227 15.43 2.92 -14.92
C ASP A 227 15.35 1.58 -15.66
N SER A 228 16.48 1.18 -16.24
CA SER A 228 16.64 -0.19 -16.75
C SER A 228 16.52 -1.20 -15.61
N ASN A 229 15.87 -2.33 -15.86
CA ASN A 229 15.79 -3.44 -14.90
C ASN A 229 17.18 -3.95 -14.45
N GLU A 230 18.23 -3.76 -15.26
CA GLU A 230 19.61 -4.11 -14.89
C GLU A 230 20.13 -3.30 -13.70
N TYR A 231 19.52 -2.16 -13.38
CA TYR A 231 19.86 -1.36 -12.21
C TYR A 231 19.54 -2.08 -10.90
N ALA A 232 18.53 -2.95 -10.90
CA ALA A 232 18.19 -3.78 -9.77
C ALA A 232 19.14 -4.98 -9.56
N ARG A 233 20.07 -5.23 -10.49
CA ARG A 233 20.92 -6.42 -10.50
C ARG A 233 22.09 -6.29 -9.52
N LEU A 234 22.27 -7.31 -8.69
CA LEU A 234 23.37 -7.46 -7.74
C LEU A 234 24.11 -8.76 -8.02
N ASN A 235 25.41 -8.70 -8.31
CA ASN A 235 26.25 -9.88 -8.43
C ASN A 235 26.54 -10.49 -7.04
N PRO A 236 27.07 -11.71 -6.97
CA PRO A 236 27.50 -12.32 -5.71
C PRO A 236 28.48 -11.42 -4.95
N GLY A 237 28.20 -11.15 -3.67
CA GLY A 237 29.04 -10.29 -2.82
C GLY A 237 28.88 -8.78 -3.05
N ASP A 238 28.09 -8.35 -4.04
CA ASP A 238 27.88 -6.93 -4.29
C ASP A 238 27.10 -6.27 -3.15
N SER A 239 27.51 -5.04 -2.82
CA SER A 239 26.73 -4.14 -1.97
C SER A 239 26.46 -2.82 -2.70
N LEU A 240 25.18 -2.45 -2.73
CA LEU A 240 24.69 -1.24 -3.39
C LEU A 240 24.06 -0.32 -2.34
N ARG A 241 24.64 0.87 -2.18
CA ARG A 241 24.06 1.94 -1.36
C ARG A 241 23.12 2.76 -2.23
N LEU A 242 21.92 3.05 -1.73
CA LEU A 242 20.90 3.77 -2.48
C LEU A 242 20.81 5.27 -2.15
N THR A 243 21.70 5.80 -1.30
CA THR A 243 21.55 7.14 -0.75
C THR A 243 21.52 8.28 -1.78
N LYS A 244 22.15 8.09 -2.94
CA LYS A 244 22.18 9.10 -4.02
C LYS A 244 21.08 8.89 -5.04
N GLU A 245 20.52 7.69 -5.06
CA GLU A 245 19.57 7.19 -6.01
C GLU A 245 18.14 7.39 -5.49
N VAL A 246 17.90 6.95 -4.25
CA VAL A 246 16.59 6.90 -3.62
C VAL A 246 16.71 7.04 -2.11
N VAL A 247 15.93 7.96 -1.56
CA VAL A 247 15.62 8.01 -0.12
C VAL A 247 14.12 7.87 0.09
N PHE A 248 13.72 7.20 1.17
CA PHE A 248 12.30 7.05 1.51
C PHE A 248 11.92 8.01 2.62
N VAL A 249 11.08 9.01 2.30
CA VAL A 249 10.58 9.99 3.27
C VAL A 249 9.23 9.53 3.82
N MET A 250 9.11 9.48 5.15
CA MET A 250 7.85 9.13 5.82
C MET A 250 6.86 10.29 5.78
N GLY A 251 6.10 10.40 4.69
CA GLY A 251 5.17 11.51 4.46
C GLY A 251 3.86 11.40 5.26
N ASP A 252 3.35 10.19 5.44
CA ASP A 252 2.02 9.96 5.99
C ASP A 252 2.05 9.27 7.37
N VAL A 253 1.02 9.57 8.17
CA VAL A 253 0.83 8.99 9.50
C VAL A 253 0.03 7.70 9.38
N GLY A 254 0.46 6.67 10.11
CA GLY A 254 -0.20 5.37 10.17
C GLY A 254 0.75 4.22 9.89
N LYS A 255 0.20 3.07 9.53
CA LYS A 255 0.98 1.85 9.29
C LYS A 255 1.65 1.88 7.93
N GLU A 256 2.96 1.80 7.94
CA GLU A 256 3.82 1.69 6.77
C GLU A 256 4.36 0.28 6.63
N THR A 257 4.39 -0.25 5.39
CA THR A 257 5.00 -1.55 5.10
C THR A 257 6.07 -1.38 4.03
N ILE A 258 7.29 -1.85 4.32
CA ILE A 258 8.34 -2.00 3.32
C ILE A 258 8.40 -3.46 2.91
N LYS A 259 8.31 -3.71 1.61
CA LYS A 259 8.40 -5.05 1.03
C LYS A 259 9.64 -5.14 0.14
N VAL A 260 10.38 -6.22 0.32
CA VAL A 260 11.55 -6.59 -0.47
C VAL A 260 11.16 -7.76 -1.35
N ILE A 261 11.47 -7.68 -2.64
CA ILE A 261 11.32 -8.78 -3.59
C ILE A 261 12.69 -9.02 -4.23
N THR A 262 13.16 -10.25 -4.19
CA THR A 262 14.39 -10.66 -4.89
C THR A 262 14.05 -11.72 -5.93
N SER A 263 14.68 -11.69 -7.09
CA SER A 263 14.50 -12.71 -8.12
C SER A 263 15.75 -12.95 -8.96
N LYS A 264 15.92 -14.15 -9.50
CA LYS A 264 16.98 -14.46 -10.48
C LYS A 264 16.74 -13.77 -11.83
N ASN A 265 15.50 -13.40 -12.12
CA ASN A 265 15.10 -12.75 -13.37
C ASN A 265 14.61 -11.31 -13.12
N PRO A 266 14.84 -10.38 -14.06
CA PRO A 266 14.38 -9.01 -13.92
C PRO A 266 12.85 -8.95 -13.96
N ILE A 267 12.27 -8.08 -13.13
CA ILE A 267 10.83 -7.79 -13.04
C ILE A 267 10.59 -6.36 -13.52
N LYS A 268 9.58 -6.16 -14.38
CA LYS A 268 9.03 -4.84 -14.71
C LYS A 268 8.28 -4.27 -13.51
N ILE A 269 9.01 -3.53 -12.66
CA ILE A 269 8.49 -3.05 -11.38
C ILE A 269 7.36 -2.02 -11.55
N GLY A 270 7.34 -1.27 -12.65
CA GLY A 270 6.26 -0.34 -12.99
C GLY A 270 4.88 -0.99 -13.13
N LEU A 271 4.80 -2.33 -13.27
CA LEU A 271 3.54 -3.07 -13.19
C LEU A 271 2.85 -2.90 -11.82
N LEU A 272 3.63 -2.72 -10.75
CA LEU A 272 3.10 -2.57 -9.39
C LEU A 272 2.47 -1.20 -9.14
N GLU A 273 2.88 -0.16 -9.87
CA GLU A 273 2.38 1.21 -9.71
C GLU A 273 1.22 1.53 -10.65
N GLN A 274 1.23 1.00 -11.88
CA GLN A 274 0.22 1.29 -12.90
C GLN A 274 -0.31 0.03 -13.58
N PRO A 275 -1.65 -0.14 -13.69
CA PRO A 275 -2.23 -1.22 -14.45
C PRO A 275 -2.14 -0.92 -15.96
N GLY A 276 -1.50 -1.79 -16.76
CA GLY A 276 -1.73 -1.73 -18.21
C GLY A 276 -0.71 -2.25 -19.20
N VAL A 277 0.39 -2.91 -18.81
CA VAL A 277 1.37 -3.35 -19.83
C VAL A 277 1.06 -4.75 -20.34
N LYS A 278 0.51 -4.85 -21.56
CA LYS A 278 0.36 -6.09 -22.33
C LYS A 278 1.72 -6.49 -22.92
N ASN A 279 2.55 -7.18 -22.15
CA ASN A 279 3.81 -7.78 -22.63
C ASN A 279 3.89 -9.25 -22.23
N VAL A 280 4.81 -10.00 -22.85
CA VAL A 280 5.22 -11.32 -22.35
C VAL A 280 5.86 -11.13 -20.97
N LEU A 281 5.23 -11.68 -19.94
CA LEU A 281 5.65 -11.60 -18.55
C LEU A 281 6.36 -12.90 -18.14
N ASN A 282 7.46 -12.77 -17.39
CA ASN A 282 8.11 -13.91 -16.74
C ASN A 282 7.23 -14.51 -15.62
N PRO A 283 7.50 -15.71 -15.07
CA PRO A 283 6.64 -16.34 -14.07
C PRO A 283 6.40 -15.48 -12.81
N LEU A 284 7.40 -14.77 -12.31
CA LEU A 284 7.24 -13.87 -11.16
C LEU A 284 6.50 -12.59 -11.55
N GLU A 285 6.78 -12.01 -12.71
CA GLU A 285 5.99 -10.91 -13.25
C GLU A 285 4.55 -11.33 -13.48
N ARG A 286 4.28 -12.56 -13.90
CA ARG A 286 2.91 -13.10 -13.98
C ARG A 286 2.33 -13.23 -12.60
N LEU A 287 3.06 -13.76 -11.62
CA LEU A 287 2.55 -13.86 -10.25
C LEU A 287 2.25 -12.47 -9.67
N LEU A 288 3.14 -11.51 -9.86
CA LEU A 288 2.95 -10.12 -9.43
C LEU A 288 1.82 -9.47 -10.23
N ASN A 289 1.80 -9.61 -11.54
CA ASN A 289 0.73 -9.09 -12.40
C ASN A 289 -0.61 -9.77 -12.10
N ASN A 290 -0.62 -11.03 -11.70
CA ASN A 290 -1.77 -11.78 -11.23
C ASN A 290 -2.19 -11.28 -9.84
N ALA A 291 -1.25 -10.94 -8.96
CA ALA A 291 -1.55 -10.27 -7.69
C ALA A 291 -2.02 -8.81 -7.88
N LEU A 292 -1.69 -8.20 -9.01
CA LEU A 292 -2.08 -6.82 -9.33
C LEU A 292 -3.40 -6.75 -10.13
N HIS A 293 -3.69 -7.76 -10.95
CA HIS A 293 -4.79 -7.77 -11.92
C HIS A 293 -5.68 -9.01 -11.83
N GLY A 294 -5.36 -9.94 -10.93
CA GLY A 294 -6.24 -11.02 -10.54
C GLY A 294 -6.34 -12.25 -11.38
N ARG A 295 -5.45 -12.42 -12.34
CA ARG A 295 -5.59 -13.51 -13.30
C ARG A 295 -5.16 -14.84 -12.69
N ARG A 296 -5.88 -15.91 -13.03
CA ARG A 296 -5.43 -17.29 -12.81
C ARG A 296 -4.59 -17.73 -14.01
N GLU A 297 -3.31 -17.42 -13.98
CA GLU A 297 -2.33 -18.19 -14.73
C GLU A 297 -1.47 -18.97 -13.74
N ASN A 298 -1.31 -20.27 -13.98
CA ASN A 298 -0.36 -21.09 -13.22
C ASN A 298 1.05 -20.59 -13.57
N ALA A 299 1.59 -19.71 -12.74
CA ALA A 299 3.01 -19.45 -12.71
C ALA A 299 3.65 -20.51 -11.82
N SER A 300 4.18 -21.57 -12.43
CA SER A 300 5.14 -22.42 -11.73
C SER A 300 6.44 -21.64 -11.61
N ILE A 301 6.88 -21.40 -10.38
CA ILE A 301 8.15 -20.74 -10.09
C ILE A 301 8.98 -21.73 -9.30
N GLU A 302 10.22 -21.97 -9.71
CA GLU A 302 11.08 -22.93 -9.05
C GLU A 302 11.49 -22.41 -7.66
N LEU A 303 11.77 -23.34 -6.74
CA LEU A 303 12.25 -22.99 -5.40
C LEU A 303 13.57 -22.23 -5.51
N GLY A 304 13.68 -21.09 -4.81
CA GLY A 304 14.88 -20.25 -4.83
C GLY A 304 15.01 -19.30 -6.03
N GLU A 305 14.09 -19.32 -7.01
CA GLU A 305 14.10 -18.32 -8.09
C GLU A 305 13.69 -16.92 -7.63
N TRP A 306 13.00 -16.84 -6.50
CA TRP A 306 12.60 -15.58 -5.89
C TRP A 306 12.36 -15.73 -4.39
N ALA A 307 12.44 -14.62 -3.68
CA ALA A 307 12.10 -14.54 -2.28
C ALA A 307 11.48 -13.18 -1.96
N THR A 308 10.78 -13.10 -0.83
CA THR A 308 10.26 -11.84 -0.31
C THR A 308 10.58 -11.69 1.16
N GLY A 309 10.86 -10.46 1.56
CA GLY A 309 10.92 -10.02 2.94
C GLY A 309 9.95 -8.86 3.12
N GLN A 310 9.50 -8.62 4.34
CA GLN A 310 8.73 -7.42 4.63
C GLN A 310 8.89 -7.01 6.08
N VAL A 311 8.66 -5.73 6.35
CA VAL A 311 8.56 -5.17 7.69
C VAL A 311 7.38 -4.19 7.73
N THR A 312 6.65 -4.16 8.84
CA THR A 312 5.60 -3.17 9.10
C THR A 312 5.91 -2.37 10.35
N PHE A 313 5.77 -1.05 10.25
CA PHE A 313 5.99 -0.11 11.36
C PHE A 313 4.93 0.99 11.38
N GLU A 314 4.84 1.71 12.49
CA GLU A 314 3.90 2.81 12.69
C GLU A 314 4.61 4.15 12.49
N VAL A 315 4.01 5.09 11.76
CA VAL A 315 4.48 6.48 11.63
C VAL A 315 3.57 7.40 12.42
N LYS A 316 4.13 8.22 13.31
CA LYS A 316 3.38 9.21 14.10
C LYS A 316 3.94 10.61 13.92
N LYS A 317 3.09 11.63 14.03
CA LYS A 317 3.56 12.99 14.29
C LYS A 317 4.17 12.99 15.69
N LEU A 318 5.44 13.38 15.82
CA LEU A 318 5.94 13.76 17.13
C LEU A 318 5.16 15.01 17.55
N GLY A 319 4.66 15.01 18.79
CA GLY A 319 4.20 16.24 19.39
C GLY A 319 5.39 17.20 19.42
N VAL A 320 5.20 18.41 18.90
CA VAL A 320 6.09 19.51 19.23
C VAL A 320 6.02 19.61 20.75
N SER A 321 7.13 19.33 21.43
CA SER A 321 7.22 19.65 22.86
C SER A 321 6.90 21.14 22.96
N PRO A 322 5.88 21.56 23.73
CA PRO A 322 5.71 22.97 23.99
C PRO A 322 6.94 23.40 24.79
N ASP A 323 7.83 24.15 24.13
CA ASP A 323 8.85 24.95 24.80
C ASP A 323 8.20 26.08 25.58
#